data_AF-A0A7J6Q2F6-F1
#
_entry.id   AF-A0A7J6Q2F6-F1
#
_cell.length_a   1.000
_cell.length_b   1.000
_cell.length_c   1.000
_cell.angle_alpha   90.00
_cell.angle_beta   90.00
_cell.angle_gamma   90.00
#
_symmetry.space_group_name_H-M   'P 1'
#
loop_
_entity.id
_entity.type
_entity.pdbx_description
1 polymer ?
#
loop_
_entity_poly.entity_id
_entity_poly.type
_entity_poly.pdbx_seq_one_letter_code
_entity_poly.pdbx_strand_id
1 'polypeptide(L)'
;GIPVVLLDAKQEFLSKGMGLIKKNYETSVARKSIKPEVAVKRLGLIKPTLDYADFADCDIVIEAVFENLKLKQDIFKQLDKVAKPDALLCSNTSSLDIDAIASAVPRRAKNVVGTHFFSPANVMKLLENVRTKE
;
A
#
# COMPACT_ATOMS: atom_id res chain seq x y z
N GLY A 1 6.38 -8.52 -12.41
CA GLY A 1 5.46 -8.17 -11.31
C GLY A 1 6.30 -7.62 -10.20
N ILE A 2 5.73 -6.78 -9.35
CA ILE A 2 6.44 -6.19 -8.20
C ILE A 2 6.15 -7.08 -6.98
N PRO A 3 7.18 -7.53 -6.21
CA PRO A 3 6.97 -8.14 -4.90
C PRO A 3 6.26 -7.17 -3.95
N VAL A 4 5.24 -7.63 -3.23
CA VAL A 4 4.44 -6.77 -2.34
C VAL A 4 4.37 -7.39 -0.96
N VAL A 5 4.75 -6.62 0.05
CA VAL A 5 4.44 -6.92 1.45
C VAL A 5 3.07 -6.33 1.75
N LEU A 6 2.14 -7.17 2.21
CA LEU A 6 0.77 -6.77 2.54
C LEU A 6 0.57 -6.88 4.05
N LEU A 7 0.42 -5.73 4.72
CA LEU A 7 0.17 -5.68 6.16
C LEU A 7 -1.30 -5.36 6.45
N ASP A 8 -1.82 -6.00 7.49
CA ASP A 8 -3.12 -5.66 8.09
C ASP A 8 -3.04 -5.89 9.61
N ALA A 9 -4.04 -5.45 10.37
CA ALA A 9 -4.05 -5.51 11.82
C ALA A 9 -4.24 -6.95 12.36
N LYS A 10 -4.84 -7.85 11.57
CA LYS A 10 -5.15 -9.22 12.01
C LYS A 10 -5.10 -10.23 10.86
N GLN A 11 -4.78 -11.48 11.20
CA GLN A 11 -4.73 -12.58 10.24
C GLN A 11 -6.05 -12.81 9.50
N GLU A 12 -7.19 -12.57 10.15
CA GLU A 12 -8.52 -12.66 9.54
C GLU A 12 -8.70 -11.67 8.38
N PHE A 13 -8.20 -10.44 8.52
CA PHE A 13 -8.29 -9.39 7.50
C PHE A 13 -7.34 -9.66 6.33
N LEU A 14 -6.11 -10.12 6.61
CA LEU A 14 -5.19 -10.59 5.58
C LEU A 14 -5.79 -11.73 4.76
N SER A 15 -6.37 -12.72 5.42
CA SER A 15 -6.96 -13.89 4.76
C SER A 15 -8.13 -13.47 3.85
N LYS A 16 -8.97 -12.54 4.33
CA LYS A 16 -10.06 -11.96 3.54
C LYS A 16 -9.52 -11.16 2.33
N GLY A 17 -8.54 -10.30 2.52
CA GLY A 17 -7.90 -9.52 1.46
C GLY A 17 -7.27 -10.40 0.38
N MET A 18 -6.49 -11.41 0.79
CA MET A 18 -5.90 -12.40 -0.11
C MET A 18 -6.95 -13.19 -0.88
N GLY A 19 -8.07 -13.55 -0.24
CA GLY A 19 -9.21 -14.19 -0.91
C GLY A 19 -9.82 -13.32 -2.01
N LEU A 20 -9.98 -12.02 -1.76
CA LEU A 20 -10.49 -11.07 -2.77
C LEU A 20 -9.50 -10.91 -3.94
N ILE A 21 -8.21 -10.79 -3.66
CA ILE A 21 -7.16 -10.70 -4.69
C ILE A 21 -7.17 -11.96 -5.56
N LYS A 22 -7.25 -13.14 -4.95
CA LYS A 22 -7.35 -14.43 -5.67
C LYS A 22 -8.57 -14.45 -6.60
N LYS A 23 -9.75 -14.09 -6.09
CA LYS A 23 -10.99 -14.02 -6.89
C LYS A 23 -10.89 -13.05 -8.08
N ASN A 24 -10.22 -11.91 -7.90
CA ASN A 24 -9.97 -10.95 -8.98
C ASN A 24 -9.09 -11.56 -10.09
N TYR A 25 -8.07 -12.33 -9.72
CA TYR A 25 -7.24 -13.06 -10.69
C TYR A 25 -8.01 -14.20 -11.37
N GLU A 26 -8.81 -14.97 -10.63
CA GLU A 26 -9.67 -16.03 -11.19
C GLU A 26 -10.64 -15.45 -12.24
N THR A 27 -11.26 -14.31 -11.94
CA THR A 27 -12.13 -13.59 -12.88
C THR A 27 -11.35 -13.16 -14.13
N SER A 28 -10.12 -12.69 -13.96
CA SER A 28 -9.24 -12.28 -15.06
C SER A 28 -8.81 -13.45 -15.95
N VAL A 29 -8.59 -14.63 -15.38
CA VAL A 29 -8.31 -15.88 -16.11
C VAL A 29 -9.55 -16.38 -16.84
N ALA A 30 -10.72 -16.41 -16.17
CA ALA A 30 -11.98 -16.85 -16.75
C ALA A 30 -12.36 -16.06 -18.01
N ARG A 31 -12.13 -14.73 -17.99
CA ARG A 31 -12.33 -13.85 -19.16
C ARG A 31 -11.16 -13.87 -20.16
N LYS A 32 -10.18 -14.75 -19.98
CA LYS A 32 -8.97 -14.92 -20.83
C LYS A 32 -8.10 -13.65 -20.96
N SER A 33 -8.22 -12.71 -20.02
CA SER A 33 -7.39 -11.49 -20.02
C SER A 33 -5.96 -11.74 -19.54
N ILE A 34 -5.72 -12.83 -18.82
CA ILE A 34 -4.41 -13.33 -18.43
C ILE A 34 -4.42 -14.86 -18.47
N LYS A 35 -3.24 -15.48 -18.57
CA LYS A 35 -3.10 -16.95 -18.47
C LYS A 35 -3.07 -17.41 -16.99
N PRO A 36 -3.48 -18.66 -16.69
CA PRO A 36 -3.43 -19.20 -15.33
C PRO A 36 -2.06 -19.10 -14.67
N GLU A 37 -0.98 -19.38 -15.41
CA GLU A 37 0.40 -19.36 -14.88
C GLU A 37 0.81 -17.94 -14.47
N VAL A 38 0.31 -16.92 -15.16
CA VAL A 38 0.54 -15.51 -14.81
C VAL A 38 -0.17 -15.14 -13.52
N ALA A 39 -1.39 -15.64 -13.29
CA ALA A 39 -2.11 -15.44 -12.04
C ALA A 39 -1.36 -16.07 -10.86
N VAL A 40 -0.93 -17.33 -10.99
CA VAL A 40 -0.15 -18.03 -9.96
C VAL A 40 1.15 -17.28 -9.65
N LYS A 41 1.91 -16.88 -10.69
CA LYS A 41 3.14 -16.12 -10.53
C LYS A 41 2.91 -14.80 -9.79
N ARG A 42 1.85 -14.05 -10.11
CA ARG A 42 1.56 -12.76 -9.47
C ARG A 42 1.08 -12.91 -8.03
N LEU A 43 0.26 -13.93 -7.74
CA LEU A 43 -0.14 -14.24 -6.37
C LEU A 43 1.04 -14.62 -5.49
N GLY A 44 2.01 -15.37 -6.04
CA GLY A 44 3.24 -15.74 -5.33
C GLY A 44 4.20 -14.58 -5.03
N LEU A 45 3.92 -13.37 -5.54
CA LEU A 45 4.69 -12.15 -5.22
C LEU A 45 4.15 -11.41 -4.00
N ILE A 46 3.00 -11.80 -3.45
CA ILE A 46 2.38 -11.13 -2.32
C ILE A 46 2.76 -11.88 -1.04
N LYS A 47 3.41 -11.18 -0.10
CA LYS A 47 3.77 -11.66 1.23
C LYS A 47 2.86 -10.99 2.27
N PRO A 48 1.80 -11.66 2.75
CA PRO A 48 1.01 -11.18 3.88
C PRO A 48 1.85 -11.15 5.15
N THR A 49 1.69 -10.12 5.98
CA THR A 49 2.42 -9.97 7.25
C THR A 49 1.59 -9.23 8.29
N LEU A 50 1.92 -9.44 9.56
CA LEU A 50 1.44 -8.66 10.70
C LEU A 50 2.56 -7.78 11.29
N ASP A 51 3.76 -7.83 10.72
CA ASP A 51 4.96 -7.20 11.27
C ASP A 51 5.43 -6.06 10.36
N TYR A 52 5.60 -4.88 10.95
CA TYR A 52 6.18 -3.72 10.27
C TYR A 52 7.65 -3.94 9.88
N ALA A 53 8.38 -4.83 10.58
CA ALA A 53 9.78 -5.11 10.25
C ALA A 53 9.96 -5.65 8.82
N ASP A 54 8.93 -6.30 8.25
CA ASP A 54 8.97 -6.79 6.87
C ASP A 54 9.02 -5.68 5.81
N PHE A 55 8.85 -4.41 6.19
CA PHE A 55 8.96 -3.25 5.30
C PHE A 55 10.39 -2.70 5.17
N ALA A 56 11.37 -3.28 5.88
CA ALA A 56 12.73 -2.75 5.92
C ALA A 56 13.39 -2.58 4.54
N ASP A 57 13.11 -3.51 3.62
CA ASP A 57 13.68 -3.51 2.26
C ASP A 57 12.78 -2.85 1.21
N CYS A 58 11.57 -2.40 1.58
CA CYS A 58 10.60 -1.83 0.63
C CYS A 58 11.05 -0.46 0.11
N ASP A 59 11.02 -0.28 -1.21
CA ASP A 59 11.28 1.02 -1.86
C ASP A 59 10.12 2.01 -1.70
N ILE A 60 8.88 1.50 -1.75
CA ILE A 60 7.65 2.30 -1.69
C ILE A 60 6.68 1.59 -0.75
N VAL A 61 6.15 2.34 0.21
CA VAL A 61 5.11 1.87 1.14
C VAL A 61 3.85 2.68 0.93
N ILE A 62 2.71 2.04 0.69
CA ILE A 62 1.43 2.71 0.48
C ILE A 62 0.49 2.39 1.64
N GLU A 63 0.18 3.40 2.44
CA GLU A 63 -0.78 3.34 3.52
C GLU A 63 -2.20 3.53 2.97
N ALA A 64 -3.10 2.58 3.27
CA ALA A 64 -4.48 2.56 2.80
C ALA A 64 -5.48 2.14 3.89
N VAL A 65 -5.25 2.58 5.12
CA VAL A 65 -6.16 2.41 6.26
C VAL A 65 -7.27 3.46 6.27
N PHE A 66 -8.17 3.33 7.24
CA PHE A 66 -9.29 4.25 7.46
C PHE A 66 -8.89 5.72 7.46
N GLU A 67 -9.82 6.58 7.03
CA GLU A 67 -9.68 8.03 7.03
C GLU A 67 -9.68 8.61 8.45
N ASN A 68 -8.53 8.50 9.11
CA ASN A 68 -8.27 9.04 10.43
C ASN A 68 -6.83 9.55 10.50
N LEU A 69 -6.66 10.86 10.62
CA LEU A 69 -5.35 11.51 10.61
C LEU A 69 -4.43 10.96 11.71
N LYS A 70 -4.94 10.80 12.93
CA LYS A 70 -4.13 10.34 14.06
C LYS A 70 -3.61 8.92 13.83
N LEU A 71 -4.47 8.02 13.35
CA LEU A 71 -4.11 6.65 12.99
C LEU A 71 -3.03 6.63 11.89
N LYS A 72 -3.22 7.39 10.82
CA LYS A 72 -2.24 7.48 9.73
C LYS A 72 -0.90 8.02 10.22
N GLN A 73 -0.90 9.09 11.02
CA GLN A 73 0.33 9.63 11.62
C GLN A 73 1.05 8.59 12.51
N ASP A 74 0.31 7.81 13.28
CA ASP A 74 0.89 6.77 14.14
C ASP A 74 1.46 5.60 13.31
N ILE A 75 0.84 5.25 12.19
CA ILE A 75 1.38 4.28 11.21
C ILE A 75 2.66 4.82 10.56
N PHE A 76 2.66 6.08 10.11
CA PHE A 76 3.84 6.69 9.49
C PHE A 76 5.04 6.73 10.47
N LYS A 77 4.80 6.97 11.76
CA LYS A 77 5.84 6.87 12.80
C LYS A 77 6.37 5.45 12.99
N GLN A 78 5.54 4.43 12.83
CA GLN A 78 6.01 3.04 12.88
C GLN A 78 6.84 2.71 11.65
N LEU A 79 6.38 3.13 10.46
CA LEU A 79 7.10 2.98 9.20
C LEU A 79 8.44 3.71 9.19
N ASP A 80 8.54 4.95 9.72
CA ASP A 80 9.80 5.71 9.77
C ASP A 80 10.92 4.98 10.54
N LYS A 81 10.55 4.12 11.50
CA LYS A 81 11.51 3.35 12.31
C LYS A 81 12.12 2.18 11.55
N VAL A 82 11.38 1.60 10.61
CA VAL A 82 11.75 0.35 9.93
C VAL A 82 12.14 0.57 8.48
N ALA A 83 11.52 1.53 7.80
CA ALA A 83 11.74 1.79 6.39
C ALA A 83 13.15 2.33 6.15
N LYS A 84 13.83 1.77 5.15
CA LYS A 84 15.15 2.25 4.70
C LYS A 84 15.14 3.76 4.39
N PRO A 85 16.28 4.47 4.50
CA PRO A 85 16.32 5.93 4.48
C PRO A 85 15.73 6.60 3.23
N ASP A 86 15.83 5.96 2.07
CA ASP A 86 15.39 6.44 0.77
C ASP A 86 14.00 5.97 0.36
N ALA A 87 13.32 5.15 1.19
CA ALA A 87 11.97 4.69 0.90
C ALA A 87 10.97 5.84 0.83
N LEU A 88 10.04 5.75 -0.13
CA LEU A 88 8.86 6.60 -0.21
C LEU A 88 7.76 6.10 0.74
N LEU A 89 7.22 6.99 1.56
CA LEU A 89 6.05 6.72 2.38
C LEU A 89 4.84 7.42 1.78
N CYS A 90 3.95 6.65 1.20
CA CYS A 90 2.81 7.14 0.46
C CYS A 90 1.51 6.96 1.26
N SER A 91 0.57 7.89 1.14
CA SER A 91 -0.81 7.69 1.63
C SER A 91 -1.80 7.67 0.47
N ASN A 92 -2.71 6.70 0.48
CA ASN A 92 -3.86 6.63 -0.43
C ASN A 92 -5.03 7.57 -0.02
N THR A 93 -4.83 8.43 0.98
CA THR A 93 -5.90 9.31 1.48
C THR A 93 -6.58 10.10 0.35
N SER A 94 -7.90 10.27 0.48
CA SER A 94 -8.72 11.01 -0.49
C SER A 94 -9.14 12.41 0.02
N SER A 95 -8.90 12.70 1.30
CA SER A 95 -9.44 13.90 1.94
C SER A 95 -8.52 14.56 2.96
N LEU A 96 -7.51 13.86 3.48
CA LEU A 96 -6.58 14.44 4.45
C LEU A 96 -5.44 15.17 3.75
N ASP A 97 -4.98 16.23 4.40
CA ASP A 97 -3.78 16.96 4.00
C ASP A 97 -2.54 16.08 4.14
N ILE A 98 -1.83 15.86 3.04
CA ILE A 98 -0.58 15.07 3.02
C ILE A 98 0.50 15.74 3.87
N ASP A 99 0.54 17.08 3.94
CA ASP A 99 1.49 17.79 4.80
C ASP A 99 1.22 17.50 6.28
N ALA A 100 -0.05 17.36 6.67
CA ALA A 100 -0.42 16.99 8.03
C ALA A 100 0.00 15.55 8.37
N ILE A 101 -0.04 14.62 7.42
CA ILE A 101 0.48 13.26 7.59
C ILE A 101 2.02 13.30 7.69
N ALA A 102 2.69 14.01 6.77
CA ALA A 102 4.14 14.15 6.71
C ALA A 102 4.74 14.77 7.98
N SER A 103 4.00 15.67 8.65
CA SER A 103 4.42 16.30 9.91
C SER A 103 4.74 15.30 11.05
N ALA A 104 4.24 14.07 10.95
CA ALA A 104 4.54 13.00 11.90
C ALA A 104 5.98 12.46 11.78
N VAL A 105 6.63 12.68 10.63
CA VAL A 105 7.93 12.12 10.26
C VAL A 105 8.85 13.20 9.63
N PRO A 106 9.17 14.29 10.35
CA PRO A 106 9.77 15.50 9.78
C PRO A 106 11.11 15.25 9.07
N ARG A 107 11.93 14.31 9.55
CA ARG A 107 13.22 13.97 8.92
C ARG A 107 13.06 13.34 7.53
N ARG A 108 11.88 12.80 7.22
CA ARG A 108 11.52 12.11 5.99
C ARG A 108 10.42 12.84 5.22
N ALA A 109 10.02 14.05 5.62
CA ALA A 109 8.87 14.75 5.02
C ALA A 109 8.97 14.84 3.49
N LYS A 110 10.15 15.14 2.95
CA LYS A 110 10.45 15.16 1.49
C LYS A 110 10.24 13.82 0.74
N ASN A 111 10.16 12.70 1.45
CA ASN A 111 9.89 11.37 0.87
C ASN A 111 8.45 10.92 1.15
N VAL A 112 7.60 11.80 1.69
CA VAL A 112 6.18 11.55 1.90
C VAL A 112 5.39 12.10 0.71
N VAL A 113 4.52 11.29 0.12
CA VAL A 113 3.67 11.70 -1.01
C VAL A 113 2.26 11.13 -0.88
N GLY A 114 1.28 11.76 -1.51
CA GLY A 114 -0.03 11.14 -1.72
C GLY A 114 -0.03 10.30 -3.00
N THR A 115 -0.61 9.10 -2.93
CA THR A 115 -0.85 8.20 -4.07
C THR A 115 -2.30 7.77 -4.06
N HIS A 116 -3.19 8.64 -4.50
CA HIS A 116 -4.63 8.41 -4.41
C HIS A 116 -5.13 7.55 -5.59
N PHE A 117 -5.41 6.28 -5.28
CA PHE A 117 -5.99 5.30 -6.19
C PHE A 117 -7.51 5.43 -6.21
N PHE A 118 -8.07 5.34 -7.42
CA PHE A 118 -9.52 5.35 -7.61
C PHE A 118 -10.09 3.93 -7.49
N SER A 119 -11.22 3.80 -6.79
CA SER A 119 -11.86 2.50 -6.56
C SER A 119 -12.69 2.06 -7.79
N PRO A 120 -12.60 0.79 -8.23
CA PRO A 120 -11.70 -0.26 -7.74
C PRO A 120 -10.29 -0.08 -8.31
N ALA A 121 -9.26 -0.11 -7.45
CA ALA A 121 -7.87 0.15 -7.84
C ALA A 121 -7.33 -0.83 -8.90
N ASN A 122 -7.89 -2.04 -8.98
CA ASN A 122 -7.52 -3.04 -9.98
C ASN A 122 -8.19 -2.84 -11.35
N VAL A 123 -9.04 -1.82 -11.49
CA VAL A 123 -9.81 -1.50 -12.71
C VAL A 123 -9.51 -0.08 -13.19
N MET A 124 -9.48 0.88 -12.26
CA MET A 124 -9.27 2.28 -12.58
C MET A 124 -7.83 2.54 -13.04
N LYS A 125 -7.68 3.43 -14.04
CA LYS A 125 -6.38 3.76 -14.63
C LYS A 125 -5.74 5.01 -14.02
N LEU A 126 -6.54 5.87 -13.39
CA LEU A 126 -6.08 7.13 -12.82
C LEU A 126 -5.45 6.89 -11.45
N LEU A 127 -4.32 7.56 -11.23
CA LEU A 127 -3.65 7.71 -9.95
C LEU A 127 -3.31 9.19 -9.79
N GLU A 128 -3.73 9.79 -8.69
CA GLU A 128 -3.33 11.15 -8.35
C GLU A 128 -2.07 11.11 -7.48
N ASN A 129 -0.99 11.71 -7.99
CA ASN A 129 0.25 11.92 -7.25
C ASN A 129 0.20 13.31 -6.59
N VAL A 130 0.02 13.35 -5.27
CA VAL A 130 -0.11 14.58 -4.50
C VAL A 130 1.23 14.89 -3.83
N ARG A 131 1.85 16.01 -4.19
CA ARG A 131 3.11 16.47 -3.57
C ARG A 131 2.85 17.21 -2.26
N THR A 132 3.78 17.08 -1.33
CA THR A 132 3.93 17.97 -0.17
C THR A 132 4.44 19.35 -0.60
N LYS A 133 4.42 20.32 0.33
CA LYS A 133 5.01 21.64 0.09
C LYS A 133 6.54 21.65 0.04
N GLU A 134 7.18 20.76 0.80
CA GLU A 134 8.65 20.56 0.77
C GLU A 134 9.12 19.80 -0.46
#